data_AF-C1MTG8-F1
#
_entry.id   AF-C1MTG8-F1
#
_cell.length_a   1.000
_cell.length_b   1.000
_cell.length_c   1.000
_cell.angle_alpha   90.00
_cell.angle_beta   90.00
_cell.angle_gamma   90.00
#
_symmetry.space_group_name_H-M   'P 1'
#
loop_
_entity.id
_entity.type
_entity.pdbx_description
1 polymer ?
#
loop_
_entity_poly.entity_id
_entity_poly.type
_entity_poly.pdbx_seq_one_letter_code
_entity_poly.pdbx_strand_id
1 'polypeptide(L)'
;MTMRYMFMKNIAKLEAALASMPGAAQPTLVEGKWRAPAMSRRKVAELRKAAIAMGKEWPWDVANKNPEYKPPKGHKHERDQGLREAKIEAALKKQPALIEAHKKHRREVRAGKDVTAFDQILMTTKEKILKSRQNPANQKRS
;
A
#
# COMPACT_ATOMS: atom_id res chain seq x y z
N MET A 1 35.29 1.03 19.88
CA MET A 1 34.09 1.90 19.92
C MET A 1 33.86 2.33 21.37
N THR A 2 34.52 3.40 21.81
CA THR A 2 34.46 3.88 23.20
C THR A 2 33.09 4.50 23.47
N MET A 3 32.25 3.84 24.25
CA MET A 3 30.98 4.41 24.71
C MET A 3 31.28 5.61 25.62
N ARG A 4 31.24 6.80 25.03
CA ARG A 4 31.27 8.08 25.76
C ARG A 4 29.93 8.26 26.48
N TYR A 5 29.69 7.45 27.51
CA TYR A 5 28.64 7.75 28.47
C TYR A 5 29.05 9.00 29.22
N MET A 6 28.43 10.14 28.87
CA MET A 6 28.40 11.29 29.77
C MET A 6 27.52 10.92 30.96
N PHE A 7 28.02 10.03 31.82
CA PHE A 7 27.46 9.83 33.14
C PHE A 7 27.46 11.19 33.82
N MET A 8 26.38 11.53 34.53
CA MET A 8 26.47 12.57 35.54
C MET A 8 27.52 12.08 36.54
N LYS A 9 28.78 12.49 36.36
CA LYS A 9 29.93 12.09 37.18
C LYS A 9 29.84 12.60 38.63
N ASN A 10 28.80 13.37 38.93
CA ASN A 10 28.57 14.01 40.21
C ASN A 10 27.32 13.39 40.84
N ILE A 11 27.55 12.65 41.93
CA ILE A 11 26.54 11.91 42.70
C ILE A 11 25.49 12.87 43.28
N ALA A 12 25.90 14.03 43.79
CA ALA A 12 24.98 15.02 44.36
C ALA A 12 24.00 15.59 43.31
N LYS A 13 24.47 15.81 42.08
CA LYS A 13 23.59 16.23 40.97
C LYS A 13 22.59 15.14 40.57
N LEU A 14 23.02 13.88 40.63
CA LEU A 14 22.15 12.74 40.34
C LEU A 14 21.06 12.59 41.42
N GLU A 15 21.40 12.77 42.69
CA GLU A 15 20.44 12.74 43.80
C GLU A 15 19.43 13.88 43.74
N ALA A 16 19.89 15.10 43.49
CA ALA A 16 19.00 16.26 43.30
C ALA A 16 18.04 16.05 42.12
N ALA A 17 18.54 15.46 41.02
CA ALA A 17 17.72 15.18 39.85
C ALA A 17 16.73 14.01 40.09
N LEU A 18 17.12 12.98 40.85
CA LEU A 18 16.22 11.91 41.28
C LEU A 18 15.10 12.44 42.20
N ALA A 19 15.42 13.36 43.11
CA ALA A 19 14.43 13.99 43.98
C ALA A 19 13.37 14.81 43.22
N SER A 20 13.71 15.31 42.03
CA SER A 20 12.78 16.06 41.18
C SER A 20 11.84 15.19 40.31
N MET A 21 12.04 13.87 40.31
CA MET A 21 11.21 12.91 39.58
C MET A 21 9.96 12.50 40.41
N PRO A 22 8.79 12.27 39.79
CA PRO A 22 8.51 12.29 38.35
C PRO A 22 8.11 13.68 37.80
N GLY A 23 7.88 14.67 38.66
CA GLY A 23 7.28 15.96 38.28
C GLY A 23 8.08 16.71 37.21
N ALA A 24 9.40 16.65 37.24
CA ALA A 24 10.25 17.29 36.24
C ALA A 24 10.21 16.59 34.85
N ALA A 25 9.75 15.34 34.77
CA ALA A 25 9.68 14.56 33.54
C ALA A 25 8.29 14.57 32.87
N GLN A 26 7.26 14.99 33.59
CA GLN A 26 5.88 15.04 33.09
C GLN A 26 5.52 16.44 32.59
N PRO A 27 4.75 16.56 31.50
CA PRO A 27 4.22 17.84 31.07
C PRO A 27 3.15 18.33 32.07
N THR A 28 3.07 19.64 32.27
CA THR A 28 2.09 20.26 33.17
C THR A 28 1.11 21.12 32.37
N LEU A 29 -0.14 21.15 32.82
CA LEU A 29 -1.18 22.00 32.22
C LEU A 29 -1.23 23.32 33.00
N VAL A 30 -0.94 24.44 32.33
CA VAL A 30 -0.96 25.79 32.93
C VAL A 30 -1.81 26.68 32.02
N GLU A 31 -2.88 27.28 32.56
CA GLU A 31 -3.77 28.20 31.82
C GLU A 31 -4.30 27.62 30.50
N GLY A 32 -4.71 26.34 30.53
CA GLY A 32 -5.24 25.65 29.35
C GLY A 32 -4.19 25.28 28.29
N LYS A 33 -2.90 25.53 28.54
CA LYS A 33 -1.80 25.17 27.65
C LYS A 33 -0.87 24.15 28.30
N TRP A 34 -0.52 23.11 27.56
CA TRP A 34 0.48 22.14 28.00
C TRP A 34 1.88 22.75 27.90
N ARG A 35 2.57 22.82 29.04
CA ARG A 35 3.97 23.22 29.12
C ARG A 35 4.86 21.98 29.00
N ALA A 36 5.99 22.15 28.31
CA ALA A 36 7.00 21.11 28.18
C ALA A 36 7.56 20.73 29.57
N PRO A 37 7.94 19.46 29.78
CA PRO A 37 8.57 19.04 31.02
C PRO A 37 9.92 19.76 31.22
N ALA A 38 10.28 19.99 32.49
CA ALA A 38 11.56 20.62 32.85
C ALA A 38 12.77 19.79 32.37
N MET A 39 12.64 18.46 32.32
CA MET A 39 13.62 17.54 31.76
C MET A 39 13.13 16.90 30.47
N SER A 40 13.97 16.92 29.44
CA SER A 40 13.69 16.20 28.19
C SER A 40 13.76 14.69 28.39
N ARG A 41 13.01 13.93 27.58
CA ARG A 41 13.01 12.45 27.62
C ARG A 41 14.41 11.84 27.48
N ARG A 42 15.30 12.50 26.72
CA ARG A 42 16.71 12.09 26.61
C ARG A 42 17.45 12.21 27.94
N LYS A 43 17.30 13.35 28.64
CA LYS A 43 17.93 13.55 29.95
C LYS A 43 17.39 12.57 30.98
N VAL A 44 16.09 12.27 30.96
CA VAL A 44 15.48 11.24 31.82
C VAL A 44 16.08 9.86 31.53
N ALA A 45 16.27 9.50 30.25
CA ALA A 45 16.91 8.23 29.88
C ALA A 45 18.39 8.16 30.30
N GLU A 46 19.13 9.27 30.18
CA GLU A 46 20.52 9.37 30.66
C GLU A 46 20.58 9.25 32.20
N LEU A 47 19.64 9.86 32.92
CA LEU A 47 19.51 9.79 34.36
C LEU A 47 19.16 8.36 34.81
N ARG A 48 18.21 7.69 34.15
CA ARG A 48 17.89 6.27 34.38
C ARG A 48 19.12 5.39 34.22
N LYS A 49 19.87 5.54 33.13
CA LYS A 49 21.11 4.79 32.90
C LYS A 49 22.14 5.03 34.00
N ALA A 50 22.28 6.28 34.46
CA ALA A 50 23.20 6.64 35.53
C ALA A 50 22.76 6.07 36.90
N ALA A 51 21.47 6.11 37.22
CA ALA A 51 20.90 5.54 38.45
C ALA A 51 21.14 4.03 38.51
N ILE A 52 20.83 3.31 37.42
CA ILE A 52 21.06 1.86 37.31
C ILE A 52 22.55 1.53 37.43
N ALA A 53 23.43 2.29 36.78
CA ALA A 53 24.88 2.08 36.85
C ALA A 53 25.45 2.29 38.26
N MET A 54 24.83 3.13 39.08
CA MET A 54 25.19 3.34 40.49
C MET A 54 24.46 2.39 41.45
N GLY A 55 23.71 1.41 40.94
CA GLY A 55 22.94 0.47 41.76
C GLY A 55 21.72 1.08 42.47
N LYS A 56 21.27 2.27 42.05
CA LYS A 56 20.05 2.89 42.57
C LYS A 56 18.82 2.38 41.83
N GLU A 57 17.72 2.23 42.57
CA GLU A 57 16.44 1.79 42.02
C GLU A 57 15.78 2.86 41.13
N TRP A 58 15.12 2.43 40.07
CA TRP A 58 14.37 3.29 39.14
C TRP A 58 12.90 2.88 39.07
N PRO A 59 12.01 3.47 39.91
CA PRO A 59 10.61 3.03 40.02
C PRO A 59 9.66 3.63 38.96
N TRP A 60 10.13 4.54 38.10
CA TRP A 60 9.25 5.29 37.18
C TRP A 60 9.05 4.64 35.81
N ASP A 61 9.45 3.39 35.62
CA ASP A 61 9.20 2.66 34.38
C ASP A 61 7.73 2.21 34.31
N VAL A 62 7.04 2.60 33.25
CA VAL A 62 5.68 2.13 32.97
C VAL A 62 5.76 0.93 32.04
N ALA A 63 5.07 -0.16 32.38
CA ALA A 63 4.99 -1.33 31.52
C ALA A 63 4.29 -0.96 30.20
N ASN A 64 5.02 -1.06 29.08
CA ASN A 64 4.42 -0.92 27.76
C ASN A 64 3.64 -2.20 27.42
N LYS A 65 2.36 -2.06 27.09
CA LYS A 65 1.62 -3.14 26.46
C LYS A 65 2.23 -3.37 25.08
N ASN A 66 2.76 -4.56 24.83
CA ASN A 66 3.31 -4.89 23.53
C ASN A 66 2.14 -4.89 22.53
N PRO A 67 2.14 -4.05 21.49
CA PRO A 67 1.06 -4.07 20.52
C PRO A 67 1.09 -5.44 19.82
N GLU A 68 -0.05 -6.12 19.78
CA GLU A 68 -0.19 -7.35 18.99
C GLU A 68 0.21 -7.05 17.55
N TYR A 69 1.05 -7.92 16.98
CA TYR A 69 1.51 -7.75 15.59
C TYR A 69 0.31 -7.87 14.65
N LYS A 70 -0.13 -6.73 14.10
CA LYS A 70 -1.19 -6.72 13.09
C LYS A 70 -0.69 -7.45 11.84
N PRO A 71 -1.49 -8.35 11.24
CA PRO A 71 -1.10 -9.02 10.01
C PRO A 71 -0.85 -8.01 8.89
N PRO A 72 0.12 -8.29 8.00
CA PRO A 72 0.44 -7.41 6.88
C PRO A 72 -0.73 -7.34 5.88
N LYS A 73 -0.85 -6.22 5.18
CA LYS A 73 -1.92 -5.93 4.22
C LYS A 73 -1.93 -6.85 2.97
N GLY A 74 -0.85 -7.60 2.74
CA GLY A 74 -0.61 -8.34 1.49
C GLY A 74 -0.29 -7.44 0.30
N HIS A 75 0.30 -8.02 -0.74
CA HIS A 75 0.60 -7.34 -1.99
C HIS A 75 -0.67 -7.12 -2.83
N LYS A 76 -0.64 -6.13 -3.73
CA LYS A 76 -1.78 -5.84 -4.61
C LYS A 76 -2.23 -7.07 -5.41
N HIS A 77 -1.27 -7.85 -5.91
CA HIS A 77 -1.57 -9.02 -6.74
C HIS A 77 -2.27 -10.14 -5.94
N GLU A 78 -1.90 -10.34 -4.68
CA GLU A 78 -2.57 -11.30 -3.77
C GLU A 78 -4.01 -10.86 -3.49
N ARG A 79 -4.21 -9.56 -3.18
CA ARG A 79 -5.55 -9.01 -2.93
C ARG A 79 -6.46 -9.11 -4.16
N ASP A 80 -5.91 -8.91 -5.35
CA ASP A 80 -6.68 -8.88 -6.60
C ASP A 80 -6.82 -10.27 -7.25
N GLN A 81 -6.29 -11.34 -6.65
CA GLN A 81 -6.26 -12.67 -7.25
C GLN A 81 -7.67 -13.19 -7.55
N GLY A 82 -8.59 -13.16 -6.59
CA GLY A 82 -9.96 -13.65 -6.79
C GLY A 82 -10.73 -12.87 -7.87
N LEU A 83 -10.48 -11.56 -7.99
CA LEU A 83 -11.07 -10.75 -9.07
C LEU A 83 -10.52 -11.13 -10.45
N ARG A 84 -9.24 -11.52 -10.52
CA ARG A 84 -8.63 -11.97 -11.78
C ARG A 84 -9.15 -13.34 -12.18
N GLU A 85 -9.25 -14.28 -11.24
CA GLU A 85 -9.80 -15.61 -11.48
C GLU A 85 -11.25 -15.55 -11.95
N ALA A 86 -12.11 -14.74 -11.32
CA ALA A 86 -13.49 -14.54 -11.74
C ALA A 86 -13.60 -13.97 -13.17
N LYS A 87 -12.71 -13.05 -13.55
CA LYS A 87 -12.66 -12.51 -14.92
C LYS A 87 -12.25 -13.57 -15.94
N ILE A 88 -11.28 -14.42 -15.58
CA ILE A 88 -10.83 -15.52 -16.43
C ILE A 88 -11.97 -16.53 -16.64
N GLU A 89 -12.65 -16.92 -15.56
CA GLU A 89 -13.78 -17.86 -15.64
C GLU A 89 -14.93 -17.31 -16.50
N ALA A 90 -15.27 -16.03 -16.33
CA ALA A 90 -16.30 -15.38 -17.15
C ALA A 90 -15.89 -15.30 -18.64
N ALA A 91 -14.61 -15.10 -18.94
CA ALA A 91 -14.11 -15.09 -20.31
C ALA A 91 -14.14 -16.49 -20.95
N LEU A 92 -13.76 -17.53 -20.19
CA LEU A 92 -13.82 -18.93 -20.64
C LEU A 92 -15.26 -19.36 -20.95
N LYS A 93 -16.23 -18.99 -20.12
CA LYS A 93 -17.65 -19.27 -20.38
C LYS A 93 -18.16 -18.63 -21.69
N LYS A 94 -17.66 -17.44 -22.04
CA LYS A 94 -18.03 -16.72 -23.28
C LYS A 94 -17.27 -17.20 -24.51
N GLN A 95 -16.15 -17.90 -24.32
CA GLN A 95 -15.25 -18.34 -25.39
C GLN A 95 -15.95 -19.12 -26.52
N PRO A 96 -16.79 -20.15 -26.28
CA PRO A 96 -17.38 -20.93 -27.38
C PRO A 96 -18.27 -20.07 -28.29
N ALA A 97 -19.11 -19.21 -27.71
CA ALA A 97 -19.97 -18.30 -28.47
C ALA A 97 -19.14 -17.31 -29.31
N LEU A 98 -18.04 -16.78 -28.76
CA LEU A 98 -17.14 -15.90 -29.50
C LEU A 98 -16.44 -16.61 -30.66
N ILE A 99 -16.03 -17.87 -30.47
CA ILE A 99 -15.43 -18.69 -31.53
C ILE A 99 -16.43 -18.93 -32.66
N GLU A 100 -17.68 -19.26 -32.35
CA GLU A 100 -18.73 -19.48 -33.34
C GLU A 100 -19.06 -18.20 -34.12
N ALA A 101 -19.21 -17.07 -33.42
CA ALA A 101 -19.43 -15.78 -34.03
C ALA A 101 -18.27 -15.40 -34.96
N HIS A 102 -17.03 -15.61 -34.54
CA HIS A 102 -15.85 -15.36 -35.36
C HIS A 102 -15.80 -16.25 -36.61
N LYS A 103 -16.03 -17.57 -36.44
CA LYS A 103 -16.08 -18.52 -37.57
C LYS A 103 -17.18 -18.15 -38.57
N LYS A 104 -18.38 -17.79 -38.09
CA LYS A 104 -19.51 -17.35 -38.92
C LYS A 104 -19.14 -16.09 -39.70
N HIS A 105 -18.61 -15.08 -39.02
CA HIS A 105 -18.20 -13.83 -39.66
C HIS A 105 -17.14 -14.06 -40.74
N ARG A 106 -16.12 -14.91 -40.47
CA ARG A 106 -15.09 -15.26 -41.47
C ARG A 106 -15.68 -15.97 -42.70
N ARG A 107 -16.73 -16.79 -42.52
CA ARG A 107 -17.45 -17.41 -43.65
C ARG A 107 -18.24 -16.37 -44.45
N GLU A 108 -18.91 -15.44 -43.80
CA GLU A 108 -19.71 -14.38 -44.45
C GLU A 108 -18.85 -13.42 -45.26
N VAL A 109 -17.69 -13.03 -44.72
CA VAL A 109 -16.69 -12.22 -45.43
C VAL A 109 -16.15 -12.96 -46.66
N ARG A 110 -15.84 -14.25 -46.53
CA ARG A 110 -15.40 -15.07 -47.68
C ARG A 110 -16.50 -15.24 -48.74
N ALA A 111 -17.74 -15.35 -48.31
CA ALA A 111 -18.91 -15.43 -49.19
C ALA A 111 -19.28 -14.07 -49.83
N GLY A 112 -18.58 -12.99 -49.49
CA GLY A 112 -18.81 -11.66 -50.08
C GLY A 112 -20.14 -11.03 -49.70
N LYS A 113 -20.78 -11.46 -48.61
CA LYS A 113 -22.12 -10.96 -48.19
C LYS A 113 -22.11 -9.50 -47.73
N ASP A 114 -20.95 -9.01 -47.28
CA ASP A 114 -20.76 -7.63 -46.84
C ASP A 114 -20.47 -6.66 -48.01
N VAL A 115 -20.47 -7.16 -49.24
CA VAL A 115 -20.12 -6.42 -50.47
C VAL A 115 -21.35 -6.38 -51.36
N THR A 116 -21.80 -5.18 -51.76
CA THR A 116 -22.97 -5.05 -52.64
C THR A 116 -22.69 -5.67 -54.01
N ALA A 117 -23.73 -6.11 -54.74
CA ALA A 117 -23.56 -6.67 -56.08
C ALA A 117 -22.80 -5.72 -57.03
N PHE A 118 -22.98 -4.40 -56.85
CA PHE A 118 -22.22 -3.39 -57.57
C PHE A 118 -20.74 -3.35 -57.17
N ASP A 119 -20.44 -3.39 -55.87
CA ASP A 119 -19.05 -3.44 -55.40
C ASP A 119 -18.34 -4.71 -55.86
N GLN A 120 -19.06 -5.82 -56.07
CA GLN A 120 -18.48 -7.06 -56.61
C GLN A 120 -17.91 -6.86 -58.01
N ILE A 121 -18.56 -6.04 -58.83
CA ILE A 121 -18.18 -5.75 -60.21
C ILE A 121 -17.14 -4.61 -60.27
N LEU A 122 -17.36 -3.56 -59.47
CA LEU A 122 -16.62 -2.30 -59.58
C LEU A 122 -15.33 -2.22 -58.74
N MET A 123 -15.21 -3.01 -57.68
CA MET A 123 -14.06 -2.92 -56.76
C MET A 123 -13.10 -4.09 -56.89
N THR A 124 -11.82 -3.79 -56.69
CA THR A 124 -10.78 -4.81 -56.54
C THR A 124 -10.90 -5.52 -55.19
N THR A 125 -10.28 -6.68 -55.06
CA THR A 125 -10.31 -7.48 -53.82
C THR A 125 -9.75 -6.74 -52.61
N LYS A 126 -8.72 -5.88 -52.80
CA LYS A 126 -8.12 -5.07 -51.73
C LYS A 126 -9.07 -3.98 -51.23
N GLU A 127 -9.77 -3.31 -52.14
CA GLU A 127 -10.75 -2.26 -51.80
C GLU A 127 -11.96 -2.84 -51.08
N LYS A 128 -12.43 -4.03 -51.48
CA LYS A 128 -13.47 -4.78 -50.77
C LYS A 128 -13.09 -5.10 -49.32
N ILE A 129 -11.84 -5.51 -49.09
CA ILE A 129 -11.31 -5.80 -47.75
C ILE A 129 -11.17 -4.52 -46.93
N LEU A 130 -10.75 -3.41 -47.56
CA LEU A 130 -10.65 -2.12 -46.88
C LEU A 130 -12.04 -1.61 -46.46
N LYS A 131 -13.03 -1.69 -47.36
CA LYS A 131 -14.42 -1.30 -47.11
C LYS A 131 -15.06 -2.12 -45.99
N SER A 132 -14.84 -3.45 -45.98
CA SER A 132 -15.37 -4.32 -44.91
C SER A 132 -14.72 -4.08 -43.54
N ARG A 133 -13.47 -3.58 -43.51
CA ARG A 133 -12.77 -3.13 -42.29
C ARG A 133 -13.22 -1.76 -41.79
N GLN A 134 -13.56 -0.86 -42.71
CA GLN A 134 -14.07 0.47 -42.41
C GLN A 134 -15.56 0.46 -42.04
N ASN A 135 -16.27 -0.63 -42.31
CA ASN A 135 -17.68 -0.76 -41.95
C ASN A 135 -17.85 -0.66 -40.40
N PRO A 136 -18.58 0.34 -39.89
CA PRO A 136 -18.73 0.56 -38.44
C PRO A 136 -19.44 -0.60 -37.73
N ALA A 137 -20.24 -1.39 -38.46
CA ALA A 137 -20.87 -2.59 -37.94
C ALA A 137 -19.85 -3.70 -37.61
N ASN A 138 -18.67 -3.65 -38.22
CA ASN A 138 -17.59 -4.61 -38.02
C ASN A 138 -16.57 -4.12 -36.99
N GLN A 139 -16.35 -2.80 -36.88
CA GLN A 139 -15.48 -2.21 -35.86
C GLN A 139 -16.02 -2.37 -34.43
N LYS A 140 -17.34 -2.37 -34.25
CA LYS A 140 -17.97 -2.57 -32.91
C LYS A 140 -17.92 -4.01 -32.39
N ARG A 141 -17.43 -4.97 -33.19
CA ARG A 141 -17.35 -6.41 -32.84
C ARG A 141 -15.95 -6.83 -32.39
N SER A 142 -14.98 -5.92 -32.50
CA SER A 142 -13.59 -6.06 -32.06
C SER A 142 -13.42 -5.77 -30.58
#